data_AF-A0A495LL66-F1
#
_entry.id   AF-A0A495LL66-F1
#
_cell.length_a   1.000
_cell.length_b   1.000
_cell.length_c   1.000
_cell.angle_alpha   90.00
_cell.angle_beta   90.00
_cell.angle_gamma   90.00
#
_symmetry.space_group_name_H-M   'P 1'
#
loop_
_entity.id
_entity.type
_entity.pdbx_description
1 polymer ?
#
loop_
_entity_poly.entity_id
_entity_poly.type
_entity_poly.pdbx_seq_one_letter_code
_entity_poly.pdbx_strand_id
1 'polypeptide(L)'
;MAFFQEYTRELIATGILGILLILFRILSTKLVRSYAKSNQTLEHRTNLVIKYIHLFINILVVIALIIIWGVQTKDIFIALSSITTVVGVAMFAQWSILSNITSGVILFFSFPFKIGDVIKIHDKDFPIEAEIEDIGAFHVYLKTIDGEKIIYPNNLLLQKGISILKDHFDDKEFMD
;
A
#
# COMPACT_ATOMS: atom_id res chain seq x y z
N MET A 1 34.42 21.66 -30.77
CA MET A 1 34.75 20.31 -31.28
C MET A 1 35.34 19.38 -30.21
N ALA A 2 36.04 19.88 -29.18
CA ALA A 2 36.60 19.04 -28.10
C ALA A 2 35.55 18.25 -27.27
N PHE A 3 34.42 18.88 -26.92
CA PHE A 3 33.34 18.25 -26.13
C PHE A 3 32.78 16.96 -26.76
N PHE A 4 32.61 16.93 -28.08
CA PHE A 4 32.07 15.75 -28.77
C PHE A 4 33.07 14.60 -28.81
N GLN A 5 34.38 14.88 -28.86
CA GLN A 5 35.41 13.83 -28.84
C GLN A 5 35.60 13.22 -27.46
N GLU A 6 35.39 14.00 -26.41
CA GLU A 6 35.52 13.55 -25.02
C GLU A 6 34.38 12.61 -24.61
N TYR A 7 33.15 12.86 -25.09
CA TYR A 7 31.96 12.05 -24.76
C TYR A 7 31.47 11.12 -25.89
N THR A 8 32.28 10.87 -26.93
CA THR A 8 31.84 10.06 -28.07
C THR A 8 31.41 8.64 -27.64
N ARG A 9 32.10 8.05 -26.66
CA ARG A 9 31.81 6.69 -26.18
C ARG A 9 30.47 6.63 -25.45
N GLU A 10 30.21 7.60 -24.60
CA GLU A 10 29.02 7.75 -23.78
C GLU A 10 27.79 8.02 -24.64
N LEU A 11 27.95 8.86 -25.68
CA LEU A 11 26.89 9.13 -26.66
C LEU A 11 26.57 7.89 -27.51
N ILE A 12 27.58 7.16 -27.99
CA ILE A 12 27.37 5.91 -28.73
C ILE A 12 26.71 4.85 -27.83
N ALA A 13 27.20 4.67 -26.61
CA ALA A 13 26.64 3.72 -25.65
C ALA A 13 25.18 4.05 -25.30
N THR A 14 24.87 5.33 -25.11
CA THR A 14 23.48 5.81 -24.91
C THR A 14 22.60 5.53 -26.13
N GLY A 15 23.11 5.74 -27.34
CA GLY A 15 22.42 5.41 -28.58
C GLY A 15 22.12 3.91 -28.70
N ILE A 16 23.10 3.05 -28.43
CA ILE A 16 22.94 1.59 -28.41
C ILE A 16 21.91 1.18 -27.35
N LEU A 17 21.99 1.75 -26.14
CA LEU A 17 21.03 1.50 -25.07
C LEU A 17 19.60 1.87 -25.48
N GLY A 18 19.42 2.99 -26.19
CA GLY A 18 18.11 3.40 -26.72
C GLY A 18 17.54 2.39 -27.73
N ILE A 19 18.38 1.87 -28.62
CA ILE A 19 17.99 0.81 -29.57
C ILE A 19 17.61 -0.47 -28.82
N LEU A 20 18.42 -0.88 -27.84
CA LEU A 20 18.14 -2.05 -27.01
C LEU A 20 16.84 -1.89 -26.21
N LEU A 21 16.54 -0.70 -25.68
CA LEU A 21 15.30 -0.40 -24.98
C LEU A 21 14.08 -0.64 -25.88
N ILE A 22 14.11 -0.11 -27.10
CA ILE A 22 13.02 -0.29 -28.06
C ILE A 22 12.87 -1.77 -28.41
N LEU A 23 13.98 -2.45 -28.69
CA LEU A 23 14.00 -3.87 -29.00
C LEU A 23 13.42 -4.73 -27.86
N PHE A 24 13.86 -4.51 -26.62
CA PHE A 24 13.37 -5.24 -25.45
C PHE A 24 11.89 -4.96 -25.20
N ARG A 25 11.43 -3.71 -25.32
CA ARG A 25 10.00 -3.40 -25.17
C ARG A 25 9.15 -4.13 -26.19
N ILE A 26 9.55 -4.14 -27.46
CA ILE A 26 8.81 -4.84 -28.52
C ILE A 26 8.82 -6.35 -28.23
N LEU A 27 9.98 -6.92 -27.92
CA LEU A 27 10.14 -8.34 -27.67
C LEU A 27 9.34 -8.80 -26.44
N SER A 28 9.50 -8.14 -25.30
CA SER A 28 8.75 -8.45 -24.07
C SER A 28 7.25 -8.34 -24.27
N THR A 29 6.78 -7.30 -24.96
CA THR A 29 5.35 -7.13 -25.25
C THR A 29 4.84 -8.25 -26.15
N LYS A 30 5.59 -8.62 -27.19
CA LYS A 30 5.25 -9.70 -28.11
C LYS A 30 5.21 -11.05 -27.41
N LEU A 31 6.20 -11.35 -26.57
CA LEU A 31 6.27 -12.59 -25.79
C LEU A 31 5.08 -12.72 -24.83
N VAL A 32 4.81 -11.67 -24.05
CA VAL A 32 3.72 -11.67 -23.07
C VAL A 32 2.36 -11.81 -23.77
N ARG A 33 2.14 -11.11 -24.89
CA ARG A 33 0.89 -11.25 -25.68
C ARG A 33 0.77 -12.62 -26.34
N SER A 34 1.87 -13.18 -26.85
CA SER A 34 1.87 -14.53 -27.45
C SER A 34 1.52 -15.60 -26.41
N TYR A 35 2.10 -15.50 -25.21
CA TYR A 35 1.82 -16.40 -24.10
C TYR A 35 0.37 -16.25 -23.61
N ALA A 36 -0.10 -15.01 -23.47
CA ALA A 36 -1.47 -14.71 -23.09
C ALA A 36 -2.52 -15.29 -24.06
N LYS A 37 -2.27 -15.18 -25.37
CA LYS A 37 -3.14 -15.73 -26.41
C LYS A 37 -3.18 -17.26 -26.39
N SER A 38 -2.05 -17.91 -26.12
CA SER A 38 -1.96 -19.37 -26.00
C SER A 38 -2.73 -19.91 -24.78
N ASN A 39 -2.82 -19.13 -23.70
CA ASN A 39 -3.39 -19.56 -22.43
C ASN A 39 -4.78 -18.95 -22.13
N GLN A 40 -5.45 -18.38 -23.13
CA GLN A 40 -6.78 -17.73 -23.01
C GLN A 40 -6.88 -16.73 -21.84
N THR A 41 -5.79 -16.03 -21.51
CA THR A 41 -5.80 -15.09 -20.38
C THR A 41 -6.52 -13.79 -20.74
N LEU A 42 -7.29 -13.24 -19.79
CA LEU A 42 -7.95 -11.94 -19.91
C LEU A 42 -6.98 -10.82 -20.31
N GLU A 43 -7.34 -10.04 -21.34
CA GLU A 43 -6.51 -8.95 -21.87
C GLU A 43 -6.11 -7.90 -20.81
N HIS A 44 -6.99 -7.67 -19.82
CA HIS A 44 -6.72 -6.75 -18.72
C HIS A 44 -5.50 -7.17 -17.88
N ARG A 45 -5.39 -8.47 -17.57
CA ARG A 45 -4.25 -9.01 -16.81
C ARG A 45 -2.96 -8.94 -17.62
N THR A 46 -3.04 -9.21 -18.92
CA THR A 46 -1.90 -9.10 -19.85
C THR A 46 -1.34 -7.67 -19.88
N ASN A 47 -2.20 -6.66 -19.94
CA ASN A 47 -1.78 -5.26 -19.96
C ASN A 47 -1.10 -4.83 -18.64
N LEU A 48 -1.58 -5.32 -17.49
CA LEU A 48 -0.92 -5.09 -16.20
C LEU A 48 0.49 -5.69 -16.16
N VAL A 49 0.65 -6.93 -16.62
CA VAL A 49 1.96 -7.59 -16.69
C VAL A 49 2.92 -6.82 -17.61
N ILE A 50 2.46 -6.40 -18.79
CA ILE A 50 3.26 -5.58 -19.71
C ILE A 50 3.68 -4.27 -19.04
N LYS A 51 2.77 -3.60 -18.33
CA LYS A 51 3.06 -2.35 -17.60
C LYS A 51 4.17 -2.56 -16.57
N TYR A 52 4.13 -3.63 -15.79
CA TYR A 52 5.17 -3.92 -14.80
C TYR A 52 6.52 -4.27 -15.44
N ILE A 53 6.53 -5.04 -16.53
CA ILE A 53 7.77 -5.34 -17.26
C ILE A 53 8.36 -4.06 -17.85
N HIS A 54 7.54 -3.17 -18.42
CA HIS A 54 8.02 -1.89 -18.95
C HIS A 54 8.55 -0.99 -17.84
N LEU A 55 7.90 -0.96 -16.68
CA LEU A 55 8.40 -0.24 -15.50
C LEU A 55 9.78 -0.77 -15.09
N PHE A 56 9.95 -2.09 -15.02
CA PHE A 56 11.22 -2.72 -14.69
C PHE A 56 12.31 -2.41 -15.72
N ILE A 57 12.01 -2.50 -17.01
CA ILE A 57 12.95 -2.12 -18.09
C ILE A 57 13.38 -0.66 -17.94
N ASN A 58 12.45 0.25 -17.62
CA ASN A 58 12.77 1.67 -17.43
C ASN A 58 13.75 1.88 -16.28
N ILE A 59 13.55 1.17 -15.16
CA ILE A 59 14.46 1.24 -14.01
C ILE A 59 15.86 0.78 -14.43
N LEU A 60 15.98 -0.34 -15.14
CA LEU A 60 17.28 -0.83 -15.62
C LEU A 60 17.96 0.15 -16.57
N VAL A 61 17.20 0.80 -17.46
CA VAL A 61 17.74 1.81 -18.38
C VAL A 61 18.26 3.01 -17.62
N VAL A 62 17.53 3.50 -16.62
CA VAL A 62 17.99 4.60 -15.77
C VAL A 62 19.31 4.23 -15.08
N ILE A 63 19.41 3.03 -14.52
CA ILE A 63 20.65 2.53 -13.90
C ILE A 63 21.79 2.47 -14.93
N ALA A 64 21.53 1.94 -16.13
CA ALA A 64 22.53 1.86 -17.19
C ALA A 64 23.01 3.25 -17.64
N LEU A 65 22.11 4.24 -17.74
CA LEU A 65 22.49 5.63 -18.05
C LEU A 65 23.40 6.22 -16.98
N ILE A 66 23.09 6.01 -15.69
CA ILE A 66 23.94 6.47 -14.58
C ILE A 66 25.36 5.89 -14.71
N ILE A 67 25.49 4.62 -15.09
CA ILE A 67 26.78 3.95 -15.30
C ILE A 67 27.50 4.50 -16.55
N ILE A 68 26.81 4.62 -17.68
CA ILE A 68 27.39 5.11 -18.95
C ILE A 68 27.98 6.50 -18.77
N TRP A 69 27.27 7.38 -18.06
CA TRP A 69 27.71 8.76 -17.84
C TRP A 69 28.68 8.92 -16.67
N GLY A 70 29.11 7.80 -16.06
CA GLY A 70 30.14 7.81 -15.03
C GLY A 70 29.76 8.60 -13.77
N VAL A 71 28.46 8.66 -13.44
CA VAL A 71 27.99 9.40 -12.27
C VAL A 71 28.68 8.87 -11.03
N GLN A 72 29.25 9.78 -10.22
CA GLN A 72 29.99 9.38 -9.04
C GLN A 72 29.05 8.69 -8.05
N THR A 73 29.53 7.62 -7.42
CA THR A 73 28.75 6.86 -6.42
C THR A 73 28.19 7.77 -5.31
N LYS A 74 28.96 8.79 -4.91
CA LYS A 74 28.52 9.83 -3.98
C LYS A 74 27.25 10.53 -4.42
N ASP A 75 27.14 10.93 -5.68
CA ASP A 75 25.98 11.65 -6.21
C ASP A 75 24.74 10.74 -6.28
N ILE A 76 24.95 9.43 -6.54
CA ILE A 76 23.90 8.41 -6.46
C ILE A 76 23.36 8.31 -5.03
N PHE A 77 24.25 8.25 -4.03
CA PHE A 77 23.84 8.23 -2.62
C PHE A 77 23.09 9.50 -2.20
N ILE A 78 23.49 10.66 -2.69
CA ILE A 78 22.79 11.93 -2.44
C ILE A 78 21.38 11.90 -3.05
N ALA A 79 21.24 11.43 -4.29
CA ALA A 79 19.94 11.31 -4.94
C ALA A 79 19.04 10.30 -4.23
N LEU A 80 19.56 9.12 -3.87
CA LEU A 80 18.83 8.09 -3.15
C LEU A 80 18.40 8.57 -1.76
N SER A 81 19.29 9.26 -1.05
CA SER A 81 18.98 9.90 0.23
C SER A 81 17.82 10.88 0.07
N SER A 82 17.88 11.76 -0.93
CA SER A 82 16.83 12.75 -1.20
C SER A 82 15.48 12.10 -1.49
N ILE A 83 15.44 11.06 -2.34
CA ILE A 83 14.21 10.31 -2.62
C ILE A 83 13.68 9.64 -1.35
N THR A 84 14.56 9.02 -0.58
CA THR A 84 14.21 8.36 0.68
C THR A 84 13.65 9.36 1.69
N THR A 85 14.23 10.56 1.77
CA THR A 85 13.71 11.65 2.61
C THR A 85 12.31 12.06 2.17
N VAL A 86 12.08 12.28 0.87
CA VAL A 86 10.75 12.67 0.36
C VAL A 86 9.72 11.57 0.62
N VAL A 87 10.05 10.32 0.34
CA VAL A 87 9.18 9.17 0.62
C VAL A 87 8.91 9.04 2.13
N GLY A 88 9.93 9.19 2.96
CA GLY A 88 9.78 9.14 4.42
C GLY A 88 8.86 10.23 4.96
N VAL A 89 8.98 11.46 4.45
CA VAL A 89 8.08 12.57 4.81
C VAL A 89 6.65 12.31 4.33
N ALA A 90 6.46 11.78 3.12
CA ALA A 90 5.14 11.42 2.61
C ALA A 90 4.48 10.31 3.45
N MET A 91 5.25 9.31 3.87
CA MET A 91 4.76 8.25 4.78
C MET A 91 4.37 8.82 6.15
N PHE A 92 5.16 9.76 6.69
CA PHE A 92 4.82 10.48 7.92
C PHE A 92 3.52 11.27 7.77
N ALA A 93 3.31 11.95 6.64
CA ALA A 93 2.05 12.64 6.36
C ALA A 93 0.85 11.66 6.30
N GLN A 94 1.09 10.42 5.89
CA GLN A 94 0.08 9.35 5.84
C GLN A 94 0.01 8.49 7.11
N TRP A 95 0.69 8.87 8.20
CA TRP A 95 0.80 8.07 9.43
C TRP A 95 -0.54 7.56 9.96
N SER A 96 -1.60 8.38 9.88
CA SER A 96 -2.94 8.02 10.34
C SER A 96 -3.49 6.77 9.66
N ILE A 97 -3.24 6.58 8.36
CA ILE A 97 -3.71 5.43 7.59
C ILE A 97 -3.02 4.17 8.10
N LEU A 98 -1.69 4.22 8.23
CA LEU A 98 -0.90 3.10 8.71
C LEU A 98 -1.25 2.74 10.16
N SER A 99 -1.43 3.77 11.00
CA SER A 99 -1.84 3.61 12.39
C SER A 99 -3.18 2.88 12.49
N ASN A 100 -4.19 3.23 11.70
CA ASN A 100 -5.49 2.54 11.72
C ASN A 100 -5.40 1.08 11.23
N ILE A 101 -4.58 0.81 10.20
CA ILE A 101 -4.34 -0.57 9.72
C ILE A 101 -3.69 -1.40 10.82
N THR A 102 -2.60 -0.92 11.40
CA THR A 102 -1.88 -1.64 12.46
C THR A 102 -2.78 -1.83 13.69
N SER A 103 -3.54 -0.80 14.08
CA SER A 103 -4.51 -0.94 15.17
C SER A 103 -5.60 -1.96 14.84
N GLY A 104 -6.10 -2.01 13.60
CA GLY A 104 -7.08 -3.03 13.18
C GLY A 104 -6.56 -4.46 13.33
N VAL A 105 -5.32 -4.70 12.91
CA VAL A 105 -4.65 -6.01 13.09
C VAL A 105 -4.54 -6.36 14.58
N ILE A 106 -4.13 -5.40 15.42
CA ILE A 106 -4.01 -5.61 16.87
C ILE A 106 -5.38 -5.90 17.50
N LEU A 107 -6.40 -5.11 17.14
CA LEU A 107 -7.77 -5.28 17.64
C LEU A 107 -8.32 -6.66 17.27
N PHE A 108 -8.08 -7.12 16.05
CA PHE A 108 -8.57 -8.41 15.57
C PHE A 108 -7.86 -9.61 16.21
N PHE A 109 -6.52 -9.57 16.35
CA PHE A 109 -5.74 -10.74 16.76
C PHE A 109 -5.33 -10.77 18.24
N SER A 110 -5.20 -9.61 18.88
CA SER A 110 -4.52 -9.49 20.18
C SER A 110 -5.38 -8.88 21.28
N PHE A 111 -6.46 -8.19 20.93
CA PHE A 111 -7.34 -7.59 21.92
C PHE A 111 -8.25 -8.65 22.55
N PRO A 112 -8.57 -8.57 23.86
CA PRO A 112 -9.35 -9.60 24.56
C PRO A 112 -10.81 -9.72 24.13
N PHE A 113 -11.41 -8.67 23.53
CA PHE A 113 -12.78 -8.74 23.03
C PHE A 113 -12.85 -9.40 21.65
N LYS A 114 -14.02 -9.89 21.29
CA LYS A 114 -14.32 -10.51 20.00
C LYS A 114 -15.52 -9.85 19.33
N ILE A 115 -15.68 -10.12 18.04
CA ILE A 115 -16.90 -9.78 17.32
C ILE A 115 -18.09 -10.45 18.02
N GLY A 116 -19.15 -9.68 18.27
CA GLY A 116 -20.32 -10.07 19.05
C GLY A 116 -20.26 -9.73 20.55
N ASP A 117 -19.09 -9.29 21.06
CA ASP A 117 -19.01 -8.84 22.46
C ASP A 117 -19.63 -7.45 22.60
N VAL A 118 -20.36 -7.26 23.71
CA VAL A 118 -20.84 -5.93 24.13
C VAL A 118 -19.75 -5.24 24.93
N ILE A 119 -19.31 -4.08 24.46
CA ILE A 119 -18.25 -3.32 25.09
C ILE A 119 -18.73 -1.95 25.56
N LYS A 120 -18.16 -1.50 26.68
CA LYS A 120 -18.25 -0.13 27.16
C LYS A 120 -16.94 0.59 26.90
N ILE A 121 -16.99 1.61 26.06
CA ILE A 121 -15.86 2.48 25.76
C ILE A 121 -15.81 3.58 26.81
N HIS A 122 -14.71 3.64 27.57
CA HIS A 122 -14.47 4.66 28.58
C HIS A 122 -13.93 5.93 27.92
N ASP A 123 -14.81 6.64 27.23
CA ASP A 123 -14.54 8.00 26.77
C ASP A 123 -15.06 9.03 27.77
N LYS A 124 -14.32 10.14 27.95
CA LYS A 124 -14.65 11.17 28.96
C LYS A 124 -15.85 12.00 28.55
N ASP A 125 -16.01 12.22 27.25
CA ASP A 125 -17.05 13.11 26.72
C ASP A 125 -18.36 12.35 26.48
N PHE A 126 -18.28 11.10 25.99
CA PHE A 126 -19.44 10.26 25.69
C PHE A 126 -19.10 8.78 25.91
N PRO A 127 -19.48 8.17 27.06
CA PRO A 127 -19.33 6.74 27.24
C PRO A 127 -20.32 6.00 26.33
N ILE A 128 -19.82 5.10 25.49
CA ILE A 128 -20.61 4.36 24.51
C ILE A 128 -20.65 2.89 24.94
N GLU A 129 -21.86 2.32 24.98
CA GLU A 129 -22.09 0.89 25.14
C GLU A 129 -22.63 0.34 23.81
N ALA A 130 -21.89 -0.59 23.20
CA ALA A 130 -22.22 -1.12 21.89
C ALA A 130 -21.66 -2.53 21.69
N GLU A 131 -22.36 -3.32 20.88
CA GLU A 131 -21.89 -4.60 20.37
C GLU A 131 -20.90 -4.39 19.21
N ILE A 132 -19.84 -5.20 19.16
CA ILE A 132 -18.91 -5.21 18.03
C ILE A 132 -19.51 -6.02 16.88
N GLU A 133 -19.98 -5.36 15.82
CA GLU A 133 -20.48 -6.04 14.61
C GLU A 133 -19.34 -6.58 13.74
N ASP A 134 -18.28 -5.80 13.54
CA ASP A 134 -17.15 -6.18 12.68
C ASP A 134 -15.89 -5.34 12.97
N ILE A 135 -14.72 -5.92 12.69
CA ILE A 135 -13.41 -5.25 12.79
C ILE A 135 -12.80 -5.20 11.40
N GLY A 136 -12.93 -4.04 10.74
CA GLY A 136 -12.34 -3.79 9.43
C GLY A 136 -10.88 -3.33 9.51
N ALA A 137 -10.25 -3.19 8.34
CA ALA A 137 -8.86 -2.75 8.23
C ALA A 137 -8.63 -1.33 8.78
N PHE A 138 -9.61 -0.44 8.72
CA PHE A 138 -9.46 0.96 9.14
C PHE A 138 -10.37 1.37 10.30
N HIS A 139 -11.51 0.71 10.45
CA HIS A 139 -12.54 1.06 11.41
C HIS A 139 -13.18 -0.20 12.03
N VAL A 140 -13.67 -0.06 13.25
CA VAL A 140 -14.55 -1.02 13.92
C VAL A 140 -15.99 -0.54 13.76
N TYR A 141 -16.86 -1.48 13.40
CA TYR A 141 -18.29 -1.26 13.31
C TYR A 141 -18.94 -1.70 14.60
N LEU A 142 -19.64 -0.79 15.24
CA LEU A 142 -20.30 -0.97 16.52
C LEU A 142 -21.80 -0.75 16.34
N LYS A 143 -22.62 -1.49 17.09
CA LYS A 143 -24.07 -1.30 17.13
C LYS A 143 -24.54 -1.07 18.55
N THR A 144 -25.22 0.03 18.81
CA THR A 144 -25.77 0.34 20.14
C THR A 144 -27.06 -0.46 20.40
N ILE A 145 -27.49 -0.44 21.66
CA ILE A 145 -28.76 -1.03 22.11
C ILE A 145 -29.96 -0.44 21.35
N ASP A 146 -29.89 0.86 21.07
CA ASP A 146 -30.93 1.61 20.35
C ASP A 146 -30.91 1.33 18.83
N GLY A 147 -29.99 0.47 18.36
CA GLY A 147 -29.87 0.07 16.95
C GLY A 147 -29.04 1.02 16.09
N GLU A 148 -28.37 2.01 16.68
CA GLU A 148 -27.49 2.94 15.95
C GLU A 148 -26.18 2.24 15.54
N LYS A 149 -25.74 2.48 14.30
CA LYS A 149 -24.44 1.99 13.80
C LYS A 149 -23.37 3.08 13.96
N ILE A 150 -22.36 2.78 14.77
CA ILE A 150 -21.24 3.66 15.04
C ILE A 150 -19.99 3.12 14.35
N ILE A 151 -19.32 3.96 13.56
CA ILE A 151 -18.07 3.61 12.87
C ILE A 151 -16.92 4.29 13.62
N TYR A 152 -16.05 3.50 14.24
CA TYR A 152 -14.99 4.00 15.09
C TYR A 152 -13.61 3.73 14.46
N PRO A 153 -12.73 4.74 14.29
CA PRO A 153 -11.38 4.49 13.78
C PRO A 153 -10.60 3.57 14.71
N ASN A 154 -9.96 2.54 14.14
CA ASN A 154 -9.27 1.50 14.91
C ASN A 154 -8.24 2.08 15.88
N ASN A 155 -7.46 3.07 15.43
CA ASN A 155 -6.43 3.69 16.26
C ASN A 155 -7.03 4.46 17.44
N LEU A 156 -8.17 5.11 17.24
CA LEU A 156 -8.84 5.80 18.34
C LEU A 156 -9.38 4.79 19.35
N LEU A 157 -10.00 3.69 18.90
CA LEU A 157 -10.58 2.69 19.80
C LEU A 157 -9.50 2.01 20.64
N LEU A 158 -8.38 1.63 20.02
CA LEU A 158 -7.26 0.98 20.68
C LEU A 158 -6.66 1.83 21.83
N GLN A 159 -6.78 3.15 21.76
CA GLN A 159 -6.27 4.07 22.77
C GLN A 159 -7.25 4.34 23.92
N LYS A 160 -8.49 3.84 23.84
CA LYS A 160 -9.51 4.01 24.89
C LYS A 160 -9.45 2.83 25.86
N GLY A 161 -9.83 3.10 27.11
CA GLY A 161 -10.12 2.03 28.06
C GLY A 161 -11.42 1.33 27.66
N ILE A 162 -11.47 0.00 27.73
CA ILE A 162 -12.63 -0.79 27.30
C ILE A 162 -12.98 -1.80 28.38
N SER A 163 -14.26 -1.88 28.74
CA SER A 163 -14.82 -2.97 29.55
C SER A 163 -15.67 -3.88 28.69
N ILE A 164 -15.50 -5.19 28.85
CA ILE A 164 -16.35 -6.20 28.20
C ILE A 164 -17.52 -6.48 29.14
N LEU A 165 -18.73 -6.24 28.68
CA LEU A 165 -19.96 -6.50 29.42
C LEU A 165 -20.43 -7.94 29.13
N LYS A 166 -21.03 -8.60 30.13
CA LYS A 166 -21.46 -10.01 30.03
C LYS A 166 -22.87 -10.19 29.47
N ASP A 167 -23.65 -9.12 29.33
CA ASP A 167 -25.04 -9.22 28.90
C ASP A 167 -25.11 -9.31 27.37
N HIS A 168 -25.55 -10.46 26.87
CA HIS A 168 -25.95 -10.64 25.48
C HIS A 168 -27.29 -9.93 25.26
N PHE A 169 -27.43 -9.21 24.14
CA PHE A 169 -28.66 -8.49 23.75
C PHE A 169 -29.89 -9.39 23.47
N ASP A 170 -29.84 -10.67 23.82
CA ASP A 170 -30.74 -11.71 23.26
C ASP A 170 -32.05 -11.96 24.03
N ASP A 171 -32.37 -11.20 25.09
CA ASP A 171 -33.53 -11.52 25.96
C ASP A 171 -34.76 -10.60 25.83
N LYS A 172 -34.92 -9.83 24.74
CA LYS A 172 -36.08 -8.89 24.62
C LYS A 172 -37.03 -9.04 23.43
N GLU A 173 -36.90 -10.05 22.57
CA GLU A 173 -37.78 -10.17 21.38
C GLU A 173 -38.80 -11.31 21.35
N PHE A 174 -39.02 -12.06 22.44
CA PHE A 174 -40.06 -13.12 22.44
C PHE A 174 -40.83 -13.22 23.75
N MET A 175 -41.66 -12.24 24.09
CA MET A 175 -42.84 -12.43 24.95
C MET A 175 -43.92 -11.41 24.56
N ASP A 176 -44.63 -11.70 23.46
CA ASP A 176 -46.02 -11.27 23.25
C ASP A 176 -46.95 -12.44 23.67
#